data_AF-A0A9Q3JZN4-F1
#
_entry.id   AF-A0A9Q3JZN4-F1
#
_cell.length_a   1.000
_cell.length_b   1.000
_cell.length_c   1.000
_cell.angle_alpha   90.00
_cell.angle_beta   90.00
_cell.angle_gamma   90.00
#
_symmetry.space_group_name_H-M   'P 1'
#
loop_
_entity.id
_entity.type
_entity.pdbx_description
1 polymer ?
#
loop_
_entity_poly.entity_id
_entity_poly.type
_entity_poly.pdbx_seq_one_letter_code
_entity_poly.pdbx_strand_id
1 'polypeptide(L)'
;MIKALHGPNAVQLELTGKLMNKHQAFPVSLIKAYSSSYIELFTLRNKPPLEIPPLEEGEEKKIVKVLAERRTRNKKEKEYFVRYRNPTQADEWLLEKNLKYADNY
;
A
#
# COMPACT_ATOMS: atom_id res chain seq x y z
N MET A 1 22.13 55.79 -4.92
CA MET A 1 23.46 55.96 -4.28
C MET A 1 23.61 54.84 -3.25
N ILE A 2 24.38 53.80 -3.56
CA ILE A 2 24.50 52.60 -2.73
C ILE A 2 25.53 52.89 -1.63
N LYS A 3 25.14 52.75 -0.36
CA LYS A 3 26.04 52.92 0.80
C LYS A 3 27.19 51.92 0.69
N ALA A 4 28.43 52.39 0.83
CA ALA A 4 29.63 51.56 0.77
C ALA A 4 29.54 50.39 1.77
N LEU A 5 29.73 49.16 1.27
CA LEU A 5 29.78 47.96 2.11
C LEU A 5 31.01 48.06 3.03
N HIS A 6 30.84 47.87 4.34
CA HIS A 6 31.93 47.95 5.32
C HIS A 6 32.11 46.61 6.04
N GLY A 7 33.36 46.14 6.09
CA GLY A 7 33.79 44.95 6.81
C GLY A 7 34.77 44.08 5.99
N PRO A 8 35.66 43.31 6.64
CA PRO A 8 36.70 42.52 5.95
C PRO A 8 36.14 41.39 5.06
N ASN A 9 34.88 41.02 5.25
CA ASN A 9 34.22 39.93 4.51
C ASN A 9 33.08 40.42 3.60
N ALA A 10 33.04 41.71 3.26
CA ALA A 10 32.01 42.25 2.40
C ALA A 10 32.26 41.90 0.92
N VAL A 11 31.26 41.33 0.24
CA VAL A 11 31.33 40.98 -1.18
C VAL A 11 30.10 41.56 -1.90
N GLN A 12 30.34 42.28 -3.00
CA GLN A 12 29.28 42.77 -3.89
C GLN A 12 28.98 41.71 -4.95
N LEU A 13 27.73 41.28 -5.03
CA LEU A 13 27.25 40.34 -6.05
C LEU A 13 26.53 41.14 -7.15
N GLU A 14 27.11 41.17 -8.34
CA GLU A 14 26.42 41.69 -9.53
C GLU A 14 25.74 40.53 -10.27
N LEU A 15 24.41 40.53 -10.26
CA LEU A 15 23.64 39.55 -11.01
C LEU A 15 23.61 39.95 -12.49
N THR A 16 24.04 39.07 -13.38
CA THR A 16 23.88 39.28 -14.82
C THR A 16 22.39 39.27 -15.19
N GLY A 17 21.98 40.07 -16.18
CA GLY A 17 20.56 40.34 -16.49
C GLY A 17 19.66 39.11 -16.71
N LYS A 18 20.24 37.94 -17.03
CA LYS A 18 19.51 36.66 -17.12
C LYS A 18 19.01 36.12 -15.78
N LEU A 19 19.64 36.48 -14.66
CA LEU A 19 19.27 36.07 -13.30
C LEU A 19 18.30 37.05 -12.64
N MET A 20 18.28 38.32 -13.07
CA MET A 20 17.33 39.32 -12.55
C MET A 20 15.88 39.05 -12.99
N ASN A 21 15.70 38.43 -14.16
CA ASN A 21 14.37 38.14 -14.72
C ASN A 21 13.77 36.81 -14.25
N LYS A 22 14.45 36.07 -13.37
CA LYS A 22 13.86 34.88 -12.76
C LYS A 22 12.99 35.34 -11.59
N HIS A 23 11.67 35.23 -11.76
CA HIS A 23 10.76 35.27 -10.60
C HIS A 23 11.25 34.26 -9.57
N GLN A 24 11.30 34.66 -8.30
CA GLN A 24 11.47 33.70 -7.22
C GLN A 24 10.40 32.62 -7.44
N ALA A 25 10.83 31.38 -7.68
CA ALA A 25 9.90 30.27 -7.78
C ALA A 25 9.26 30.16 -6.40
N PHE A 26 8.05 30.69 -6.26
CA PHE A 26 7.26 30.47 -5.06
C PHE A 26 7.19 28.95 -4.88
N PRO A 27 7.52 28.41 -3.70
CA PRO A 27 7.29 27.01 -3.43
C PRO A 27 5.78 26.81 -3.32
N VAL A 28 5.11 26.75 -4.46
CA VAL A 28 3.72 26.32 -4.52
C VAL A 28 3.81 24.80 -4.39
N SER A 29 3.48 24.27 -3.22
CA SER A 29 3.28 22.84 -3.08
C SER A 29 2.17 22.46 -4.07
N LEU A 30 2.52 21.83 -5.20
CA LEU A 30 1.56 21.30 -6.18
C LEU A 30 0.67 20.19 -5.60
N ILE A 31 0.93 19.80 -4.35
CA ILE A 31 0.16 18.81 -3.61
C ILE A 31 -1.01 19.51 -2.95
N LYS A 32 -2.19 19.35 -3.54
CA LYS A 32 -3.43 19.68 -2.87
C LYS A 32 -3.56 18.81 -1.62
N ALA A 33 -3.82 19.43 -0.47
CA ALA A 33 -4.07 18.68 0.76
C ALA A 33 -5.32 17.81 0.56
N TYR A 34 -5.19 16.51 0.82
CA TYR A 34 -6.33 15.60 0.90
C TYR A 34 -7.08 15.91 2.20
N SER A 35 -8.27 16.53 2.11
CA SER A 35 -9.18 16.64 3.24
C SER A 35 -10.14 15.45 3.25
N SER A 36 -10.54 15.00 4.44
CA SER A 36 -11.67 14.07 4.56
C SER A 36 -12.91 14.72 3.95
N SER A 37 -13.74 13.91 3.29
CA SER A 37 -15.01 14.39 2.74
C SER A 37 -15.99 14.66 3.87
N TYR A 38 -16.44 15.91 4.02
CA TYR A 38 -17.53 16.26 4.92
C TYR A 38 -18.85 15.64 4.42
N ILE A 39 -19.29 14.57 5.06
CA ILE A 39 -20.50 13.81 4.67
C ILE A 39 -21.75 14.71 4.72
N GLU A 40 -21.80 15.64 5.68
CA GLU A 40 -22.88 16.62 5.84
C GLU A 40 -23.06 17.55 4.63
N LEU A 41 -21.94 17.91 3.97
CA LEU A 41 -21.96 18.77 2.78
C LEU A 41 -22.22 17.98 1.48
N PHE A 42 -22.08 16.66 1.51
CA PHE A 42 -22.15 15.80 0.32
C PHE A 42 -22.96 14.53 0.60
N THR A 43 -24.24 14.70 0.96
CA THR A 43 -25.16 13.62 1.36
C THR A 43 -25.41 12.56 0.29
N LEU A 44 -25.13 12.86 -0.98
CA LEU A 44 -25.24 11.93 -2.10
C LEU A 44 -23.99 11.06 -2.31
N ARG A 45 -22.89 11.29 -1.59
CA ARG A 45 -21.66 10.47 -1.65
C ARG A 45 -21.72 9.25 -0.72
N ASN A 46 -22.91 8.69 -0.51
CA ASN A 46 -23.04 7.45 0.24
C ASN A 46 -22.45 6.32 -0.61
N LYS A 47 -21.55 5.53 -0.01
CA LYS A 47 -21.06 4.31 -0.65
C LYS A 47 -22.25 3.36 -0.84
N PRO A 48 -22.37 2.69 -1.99
CA PRO A 48 -23.41 1.68 -2.16
C PRO A 48 -23.25 0.60 -1.07
N PRO A 49 -24.36 -0.01 -0.60
CA PRO A 49 -24.27 -1.13 0.31
C PRO A 49 -23.44 -2.24 -0.35
N LEU A 50 -22.47 -2.80 0.40
CA LEU A 50 -21.74 -3.97 -0.05
C LEU A 50 -22.70 -5.16 -0.08
N GLU A 51 -23.01 -5.65 -1.28
CA GLU A 51 -23.66 -6.94 -1.46
C GLU A 51 -22.64 -8.04 -1.15
N ILE A 52 -22.78 -8.67 0.01
CA ILE A 52 -21.99 -9.84 0.39
C ILE A 52 -22.80 -11.06 -0.04
N PRO A 53 -22.27 -11.95 -0.91
CA PRO A 53 -22.99 -13.15 -1.30
C PRO A 53 -23.24 -14.04 -0.06
N PRO A 54 -24.37 -14.78 -0.03
CA PRO A 54 -24.66 -15.70 1.07
C PRO A 54 -23.54 -16.74 1.19
N LEU A 55 -23.05 -16.94 2.42
CA LEU A 55 -22.02 -17.93 2.71
C LEU A 55 -22.70 -19.31 2.83
N GLU A 56 -22.38 -20.25 1.95
CA GLU A 56 -22.87 -21.63 2.10
C GLU A 56 -22.16 -22.29 3.30
N GLU A 57 -22.89 -22.46 4.41
CA GLU A 57 -22.43 -23.19 5.58
C GLU A 57 -22.42 -24.69 5.25
N GLY A 58 -21.23 -25.26 5.04
CA GLY A 58 -21.06 -26.71 4.96
C GLY A 58 -20.26 -27.24 3.76
N GLU A 59 -19.70 -26.38 2.90
CA GLU A 59 -18.76 -26.88 1.89
C GLU A 59 -17.56 -27.55 2.56
N GLU A 60 -17.29 -28.80 2.18
CA GLU A 60 -16.08 -29.54 2.55
C GLU A 60 -14.85 -28.64 2.29
N LYS A 61 -13.85 -28.70 3.19
CA LYS A 61 -12.62 -27.90 3.10
C LYS A 61 -11.86 -28.17 1.79
N LYS A 62 -12.23 -27.49 0.71
CA LYS A 62 -11.58 -27.63 -0.58
C LYS A 62 -10.38 -26.70 -0.66
N ILE A 63 -9.21 -27.32 -0.85
CA ILE A 63 -7.94 -26.64 -1.05
C ILE A 63 -7.93 -26.03 -2.45
N VAL A 64 -7.65 -24.73 -2.57
CA VAL A 64 -7.56 -24.03 -3.86
C VAL A 64 -6.12 -23.77 -4.25
N LYS A 65 -5.26 -23.44 -3.30
CA LYS A 65 -3.88 -23.05 -3.59
C LYS A 65 -2.93 -23.43 -2.47
N VAL A 66 -1.76 -23.94 -2.85
CA VAL A 66 -0.60 -24.04 -1.97
C VAL A 66 0.22 -22.76 -2.12
N LEU A 67 0.48 -22.09 -1.00
CA LEU A 67 1.16 -20.80 -0.94
C LEU A 67 2.66 -20.95 -0.64
N ALA A 68 3.02 -21.93 0.19
CA ALA A 68 4.40 -22.15 0.61
C ALA A 68 4.65 -23.61 1.01
N GLU A 69 5.91 -24.03 0.96
CA GLU A 69 6.37 -25.30 1.52
C GLU A 69 7.43 -25.05 2.59
N ARG A 70 7.45 -25.89 3.63
CA ARG A 70 8.52 -25.90 4.63
C ARG A 70 8.85 -27.33 5.06
N ARG A 71 10.07 -27.53 5.53
CA ARG A 71 10.51 -28.80 6.14
C ARG A 71 10.58 -28.63 7.65
N THR A 72 9.94 -29.52 8.38
CA THR A 72 9.97 -29.47 9.84
C THR A 72 11.31 -30.05 10.34
N ARG A 73 11.92 -29.40 11.33
CA ARG A 73 13.26 -29.79 11.82
C ARG A 73 13.29 -31.17 12.50
N ASN A 74 12.16 -31.58 13.07
CA ASN A 74 12.05 -32.77 13.92
C ASN A 74 11.53 -34.02 13.19
N LYS A 75 10.86 -33.85 12.05
CA LYS A 75 10.35 -34.95 11.23
C LYS A 75 10.76 -34.64 9.80
N LYS A 76 11.30 -35.63 9.05
CA LYS A 76 11.61 -35.50 7.61
C LYS A 76 10.33 -35.37 6.76
N GLU A 77 9.30 -34.72 7.29
CA GLU A 77 7.99 -34.51 6.67
C GLU A 77 7.92 -33.07 6.15
N LYS A 78 7.33 -32.92 4.96
CA LYS A 78 7.05 -31.62 4.36
C LYS A 78 5.69 -31.13 4.83
N GLU A 79 5.63 -29.84 5.13
CA GLU A 79 4.39 -29.11 5.41
C GLU A 79 4.15 -28.10 4.31
N TYR A 80 2.88 -27.93 3.95
CA TYR A 80 2.42 -27.03 2.92
C TYR A 80 1.46 -26.01 3.53
N PHE A 81 1.66 -24.73 3.24
CA PHE A 81 0.75 -23.67 3.64
C PHE A 81 -0.35 -23.55 2.61
N VAL A 82 -1.59 -23.73 3.03
CA VAL A 82 -2.71 -23.96 2.13
C VAL A 82 -3.78 -22.89 2.32
N ARG A 83 -4.33 -22.44 1.18
CA ARG A 83 -5.50 -21.58 1.11
C ARG A 83 -6.73 -22.35 0.65
N TYR A 84 -7.81 -22.16 1.40
CA TYR A 84 -9.11 -22.75 1.14
C TYR A 84 -9.95 -21.93 0.15
N ARG A 85 -10.94 -22.58 -0.47
CA ARG A 85 -11.92 -21.93 -1.36
C ARG A 85 -12.81 -20.96 -0.59
N ASN A 86 -13.22 -21.36 0.60
CA ASN A 86 -14.14 -20.58 1.42
C ASN A 86 -13.36 -19.44 2.12
N PRO A 87 -13.76 -18.17 1.95
CA PRO A 87 -13.08 -17.02 2.54
C PRO A 87 -13.12 -16.98 4.08
N THR A 88 -14.01 -17.75 4.72
CA THR A 88 -14.11 -17.82 6.18
C THR A 88 -13.06 -18.75 6.80
N GLN A 89 -12.50 -19.67 6.01
CA GLN A 89 -11.48 -20.59 6.50
C GLN A 89 -10.12 -19.92 6.44
N ALA A 90 -9.45 -19.83 7.59
CA ALA A 90 -8.10 -19.29 7.66
C ALA A 90 -7.10 -20.22 6.97
N ASP A 91 -6.05 -19.62 6.39
CA ASP A 91 -4.95 -20.35 5.79
C ASP A 91 -4.20 -21.16 6.89
N GLU A 92 -3.88 -22.44 6.62
CA GLU A 92 -3.24 -23.32 7.61
C GLU A 92 -2.09 -24.16 7.02
N TRP A 93 -1.18 -24.63 7.89
CA TRP A 93 -0.11 -25.55 7.51
C TRP A 93 -0.59 -26.99 7.62
N LEU A 94 -0.56 -27.71 6.49
CA LEU A 94 -0.95 -29.11 6.41
C LEU A 94 0.25 -30.00 6.10
N LEU A 95 0.23 -31.20 6.68
CA LEU A 95 1.17 -32.26 6.32
C LEU A 95 0.81 -32.84 4.95
N GLU A 96 1.82 -33.35 4.24
CA GLU A 96 1.66 -34.02 2.94
C GLU A 96 0.57 -35.10 2.93
N LYS A 97 0.42 -35.85 4.03
CA LYS A 97 -0.61 -36.92 4.18
C LYS A 97 -2.05 -36.40 4.18
N ASN A 98 -2.24 -35.13 4.56
CA ASN A 98 -3.55 -34.51 4.69
C ASN A 98 -3.95 -33.73 3.44
N LEU A 99 -3.07 -33.68 2.44
CA LEU A 99 -3.29 -32.98 1.17
C LEU A 99 -4.10 -33.86 0.21
N LYS A 100 -5.31 -34.26 0.60
CA LYS A 100 -6.10 -35.27 -0.14
C LYS A 100 -6.83 -34.75 -1.38
N TYR A 101 -6.94 -33.43 -1.55
CA TYR A 101 -7.77 -32.80 -2.59
C TYR A 101 -7.16 -31.52 -3.19
N ALA A 102 -5.83 -31.42 -3.25
CA ALA A 102 -5.22 -30.43 -4.11
C ALA A 102 -5.36 -30.97 -5.54
N ASP A 103 -6.48 -30.64 -6.20
CA ASP A 103 -6.64 -30.89 -7.64
C ASP A 103 -5.39 -30.33 -8.34
N ASN A 104 -4.60 -31.27 -8.89
CA ASN A 104 -3.29 -31.10 -9.53
C ASN A 104 -2.93 -29.65 -9.88
N TYR A 105 -1.99 -29.02 -9.17
CA TYR A 105 -0.94 -28.12 -9.68
C TYR A 105 0.06 -27.77 -8.57
#